data_AF-A0A958SKC6-F1
#
_entry.id   AF-A0A958SKC6-F1
#
_cell.length_a   1.000
_cell.length_b   1.000
_cell.length_c   1.000
_cell.angle_alpha   90.00
_cell.angle_beta   90.00
_cell.angle_gamma   90.00
#
_symmetry.space_group_name_H-M   'P 1'
#
loop_
_entity.id
_entity.type
_entity.pdbx_description
1 polymer ?
#
loop_
_entity_poly.entity_id
_entity_poly.type
_entity_poly.pdbx_seq_one_letter_code
_entity_poly.pdbx_strand_id
1 'polypeptide(L)'
;MRTHTPLAKNPDLQEAYTGNWVTRSLFALMDTPLFSASPIEMAQVLGTEVPEVVQAFEILERLSLIRRTPEGYVKNIPNVYFNDKDLDSHSILSSHVLISSQLLNQLTLSDPKAANFYRTGFFASNRKLVTEFCQEFERLLMSFVAKSQREASDGVFGMTFSTAQISKEPKGQA
;
A
#
# COMPACT_ATOMS: atom_id res chain seq x y z
N MET A 1 -11.87 -3.25 -17.75
CA MET A 1 -12.93 -3.54 -16.76
C MET A 1 -12.33 -3.42 -15.39
N ARG A 2 -12.85 -2.52 -14.54
CA ARG A 2 -12.44 -2.42 -13.14
C ARG A 2 -13.25 -3.46 -12.36
N THR A 3 -12.62 -4.57 -11.97
CA THR A 3 -13.22 -5.49 -11.00
C THR A 3 -12.99 -4.90 -9.62
N HIS A 4 -13.79 -3.90 -9.26
CA HIS A 4 -13.89 -3.44 -7.88
C HIS A 4 -14.60 -4.54 -7.10
N THR A 5 -13.85 -5.31 -6.32
CA THR A 5 -14.47 -6.17 -5.32
C THR A 5 -14.71 -5.29 -4.10
N PRO A 6 -15.97 -5.02 -3.71
CA PRO A 6 -16.24 -4.32 -2.47
C PRO A 6 -15.66 -5.18 -1.35
N LEU A 7 -14.69 -4.64 -0.63
CA LEU A 7 -14.25 -5.22 0.63
C LEU A 7 -15.44 -5.29 1.60
N ALA A 8 -15.36 -6.17 2.58
CA ALA A 8 -16.37 -6.25 3.63
C ALA A 8 -16.73 -4.84 4.14
N LYS A 9 -18.02 -4.58 4.36
CA LYS A 9 -18.57 -3.29 4.83
C LYS A 9 -18.21 -2.98 6.30
N ASN A 10 -16.98 -3.26 6.71
CA ASN A 10 -16.49 -3.06 8.06
C ASN A 10 -15.35 -2.03 8.01
N PRO A 11 -15.64 -0.75 8.34
CA PRO A 11 -14.66 0.32 8.34
C PRO A 11 -13.42 0.01 9.20
N ASP A 12 -13.60 -0.58 10.39
CA ASP A 12 -12.48 -0.90 11.29
C ASP A 12 -11.51 -1.91 10.65
N LEU A 13 -12.03 -2.92 9.94
CA LEU A 13 -11.19 -3.88 9.21
C LEU A 13 -10.51 -3.25 7.99
N GLN A 14 -11.19 -2.31 7.33
CA GLN A 14 -10.61 -1.56 6.23
C GLN A 14 -9.47 -0.67 6.73
N GLU A 15 -9.65 0.03 7.85
CA GLU A 15 -8.61 0.82 8.52
C GLU A 15 -7.43 -0.05 8.96
N ALA A 16 -7.72 -1.20 9.56
CA ALA A 16 -6.70 -2.16 9.99
C ALA A 16 -5.85 -2.67 8.81
N TYR A 17 -6.44 -2.80 7.62
CA TYR A 17 -5.67 -3.09 6.41
C TYR A 17 -4.91 -1.85 5.90
N THR A 18 -5.58 -0.69 5.79
CA THR A 18 -4.99 0.50 5.13
C THR A 18 -3.85 1.11 5.93
N GLY A 19 -3.79 0.90 7.24
CA GLY A 19 -2.72 1.39 8.12
C GLY A 19 -1.61 0.37 8.42
N ASN A 20 -1.70 -0.85 7.88
CA ASN A 20 -0.78 -1.94 8.25
C ASN A 20 0.04 -2.43 7.05
N TRP A 21 1.32 -2.06 7.01
CA TRP A 21 2.24 -2.48 5.96
C TRP A 21 2.45 -4.01 5.91
N VAL A 22 2.48 -4.71 7.06
CA VAL A 22 2.62 -6.18 7.13
C VAL A 22 1.46 -6.86 6.42
N THR A 23 0.23 -6.42 6.68
CA THR A 23 -0.98 -6.97 6.05
C THR A 23 -0.95 -6.78 4.53
N ARG A 24 -0.58 -5.58 4.07
CA ARG A 24 -0.48 -5.25 2.65
C ARG A 24 0.64 -6.02 1.95
N SER A 25 1.79 -6.13 2.60
CA SER A 25 2.94 -6.87 2.07
C SER A 25 2.67 -8.36 2.00
N LEU A 26 2.04 -8.94 3.04
CA LEU A 26 1.68 -10.35 3.07
C LEU A 26 0.73 -10.70 1.92
N PHE A 27 -0.29 -9.87 1.67
CA PHE A 27 -1.17 -10.07 0.53
C PHE A 27 -0.40 -10.03 -0.79
N ALA A 28 0.48 -9.05 -1.00
CA ALA A 28 1.28 -8.96 -2.22
C ALA A 28 2.26 -10.13 -2.39
N LEU A 29 2.88 -10.58 -1.29
CA LEU A 29 3.86 -11.68 -1.28
C LEU A 29 3.29 -12.97 -1.84
N MET A 30 1.98 -13.23 -1.68
CA MET A 30 1.32 -14.44 -2.21
C MET A 30 1.48 -14.64 -3.73
N ASP A 31 1.83 -13.60 -4.49
CA ASP A 31 2.10 -13.71 -5.94
C ASP A 31 3.58 -13.91 -6.25
N THR A 32 4.42 -14.13 -5.24
CA THR A 32 5.88 -14.25 -5.35
C THR A 32 6.36 -15.63 -4.91
N PRO A 33 7.53 -16.09 -5.40
CA PRO A 33 8.16 -17.32 -4.92
C PRO A 33 8.56 -17.28 -3.44
N LEU A 34 8.58 -16.10 -2.83
CA LEU A 34 8.96 -15.92 -1.42
C LEU A 34 7.83 -16.30 -0.45
N PHE A 35 6.60 -16.47 -0.95
CA PHE A 35 5.45 -16.75 -0.09
C PHE A 35 5.53 -18.13 0.57
N SER A 36 5.18 -18.15 1.85
CA SER A 36 4.90 -19.36 2.59
C SER A 36 3.60 -19.21 3.37
N ALA A 37 2.83 -20.29 3.49
CA ALA A 37 1.67 -20.32 4.38
C ALA A 37 2.05 -20.36 5.87
N SER A 38 3.34 -20.55 6.19
CA SER A 38 3.87 -20.56 7.56
C SER A 38 4.04 -19.13 8.10
N PRO A 39 3.34 -18.74 9.18
CA PRO A 39 3.53 -17.44 9.80
C PRO A 39 4.95 -17.21 10.31
N ILE A 40 5.66 -18.28 10.69
CA ILE A 40 7.06 -18.21 11.16
C ILE A 40 7.99 -17.82 10.01
N GLU A 41 7.86 -18.47 8.86
CA GLU A 41 8.68 -18.18 7.69
C GLU A 41 8.37 -16.79 7.15
N MET A 42 7.09 -16.40 7.15
CA MET A 42 6.69 -15.07 6.70
C MET A 42 7.14 -13.95 7.64
N ALA A 43 7.21 -14.21 8.94
CA ALA A 43 7.80 -13.27 9.89
C ALA A 43 9.29 -13.02 9.60
N GLN A 44 10.02 -14.07 9.21
CA GLN A 44 11.43 -13.95 8.80
C GLN A 44 11.60 -13.17 7.48
N VAL A 45 10.79 -13.48 6.47
CA VAL A 45 10.83 -12.77 5.16
C VAL A 45 10.50 -11.30 5.33
N LEU A 46 9.53 -10.96 6.18
CA LEU A 46 9.12 -9.58 6.42
C LEU A 46 9.98 -8.86 7.48
N GLY A 47 10.78 -9.59 8.26
CA GLY A 47 11.54 -8.99 9.37
C GLY A 47 10.64 -8.40 10.46
N THR A 48 9.57 -9.12 10.82
CA THR A 48 8.53 -8.69 11.79
C THR A 48 8.23 -9.84 12.76
N GLU A 49 7.38 -9.62 13.77
CA GLU A 49 7.05 -10.65 14.75
C GLU A 49 5.96 -11.62 14.26
N VAL A 50 6.03 -12.89 14.66
CA VAL A 50 5.03 -13.92 14.28
C VAL A 50 3.58 -13.51 14.57
N PRO A 51 3.25 -12.91 15.73
CA PRO A 51 1.88 -12.45 16.01
C PRO A 51 1.35 -11.41 15.00
N GLU A 52 2.21 -10.55 14.46
CA GLU A 52 1.80 -9.55 13.46
C GLU A 52 1.41 -10.21 12.14
N VAL A 53 2.13 -11.28 11.75
CA VAL A 53 1.81 -12.06 10.55
C VAL A 53 0.53 -12.86 10.73
N VAL A 54 0.31 -13.45 11.91
CA VAL A 54 -0.95 -14.14 12.23
C VAL A 54 -2.12 -13.17 12.12
N GLN A 55 -2.00 -11.99 12.74
CA GLN A 55 -3.02 -10.94 12.65
C GLN A 55 -3.26 -10.49 11.21
N ALA A 56 -2.19 -10.37 10.40
CA ALA A 56 -2.31 -10.03 9.00
C ALA A 56 -3.12 -11.08 8.20
N PHE A 57 -2.86 -12.38 8.38
CA PHE A 57 -3.67 -13.43 7.75
C PHE A 57 -5.15 -13.33 8.18
N GLU A 58 -5.42 -13.12 9.47
CA GLU A 58 -6.78 -12.98 9.98
C GLU A 58 -7.51 -11.77 9.36
N ILE A 59 -6.85 -10.63 9.23
CA ILE A 59 -7.42 -9.43 8.58
C ILE A 59 -7.76 -9.75 7.11
N LEU A 60 -6.84 -10.38 6.38
CA LEU A 60 -7.05 -10.73 4.97
C LEU A 60 -8.20 -11.73 4.78
N GLU A 61 -8.31 -12.74 5.64
CA GLU A 61 -9.43 -13.69 5.62
C GLU A 61 -10.76 -13.00 5.95
N ARG A 62 -10.80 -12.16 7.00
CA ARG A 62 -12.01 -11.43 7.41
C ARG A 62 -12.48 -10.42 6.38
N LEU A 63 -11.55 -9.84 5.61
CA LEU A 63 -11.85 -8.99 4.46
C LEU A 63 -12.25 -9.78 3.20
N SER A 64 -12.25 -11.11 3.27
CA SER A 64 -12.50 -12.01 2.13
C SER A 64 -11.52 -11.79 0.97
N LEU A 65 -10.32 -11.30 1.27
CA LEU A 65 -9.25 -11.11 0.29
C LEU A 65 -8.54 -12.42 -0.04
N ILE A 66 -8.45 -13.28 0.95
CA ILE A 66 -7.89 -14.62 0.85
C ILE A 66 -8.85 -15.64 1.47
N ARG A 67 -8.60 -16.92 1.21
CA ARG A 67 -9.27 -18.02 1.91
C ARG A 67 -8.25 -19.12 2.22
N ARG A 68 -8.47 -19.82 3.33
CA ARG A 68 -7.68 -21.00 3.69
C ARG A 68 -8.10 -22.23 2.86
N THR A 69 -7.12 -23.05 2.53
CA THR A 69 -7.19 -24.30 1.76
C THR A 69 -6.36 -25.36 2.47
N PRO A 70 -6.52 -26.66 2.17
CA PRO A 70 -5.67 -27.71 2.74
C PRO A 70 -4.17 -27.48 2.49
N GLU A 71 -3.84 -26.84 1.36
CA GLU A 71 -2.47 -26.56 0.93
C GLU A 71 -1.92 -25.20 1.44
N GLY A 72 -2.73 -24.39 2.12
CA GLY A 72 -2.33 -23.06 2.60
C GLY A 72 -3.38 -21.99 2.33
N TYR A 73 -2.99 -20.86 1.73
CA TYR A 73 -3.90 -19.75 1.42
C TYR A 73 -3.94 -19.46 -0.07
N VAL A 74 -5.12 -19.08 -0.56
CA VAL A 74 -5.30 -18.60 -1.93
C VAL A 74 -6.01 -17.25 -1.93
N LYS A 75 -5.63 -16.40 -2.88
CA LYS A 75 -6.30 -15.12 -3.11
C LYS A 75 -7.68 -15.33 -3.71
N ASN A 76 -8.64 -14.55 -3.22
CA ASN A 76 -9.97 -14.44 -3.83
C ASN A 76 -10.00 -13.36 -4.91
N ILE A 77 -9.12 -12.35 -4.80
CA ILE A 77 -8.99 -11.26 -5.77
C ILE A 77 -7.53 -11.06 -6.15
N PRO A 78 -7.22 -10.66 -7.39
CA PRO A 78 -5.83 -10.50 -7.81
C PRO A 78 -5.16 -9.31 -7.11
N ASN A 79 -5.89 -8.22 -6.87
CA ASN A 79 -5.36 -6.99 -6.31
C ASN A 79 -6.42 -6.25 -5.49
N VAL A 80 -5.96 -5.52 -4.46
CA VAL A 80 -6.81 -4.64 -3.67
C VAL A 80 -6.65 -3.22 -4.17
N TYR A 81 -7.74 -2.67 -4.71
CA TYR A 81 -7.86 -1.23 -4.97
C TYR A 81 -8.83 -0.65 -3.96
N PHE A 82 -8.30 0.01 -2.92
CA PHE A 82 -9.12 0.76 -2.00
C PHE A 82 -9.64 2.01 -2.70
N ASN A 83 -10.96 2.15 -2.68
CA ASN A 83 -11.61 3.42 -2.93
C ASN A 83 -11.72 4.13 -1.58
N ASP A 84 -10.85 5.09 -1.35
CA ASP A 84 -10.84 5.95 -0.17
C ASP A 84 -12.08 6.85 -0.07
N LYS A 85 -12.88 6.95 -1.13
CA LYS A 85 -14.12 7.76 -1.13
C LYS A 85 -15.15 7.37 -0.08
N ASP A 86 -15.10 6.13 0.42
CA ASP A 86 -16.06 5.62 1.42
C ASP A 86 -15.48 5.65 2.85
N LEU A 87 -14.23 6.11 3.03
CA LEU A 87 -13.56 6.21 4.33
C LEU A 87 -13.45 7.67 4.78
N ASP A 88 -13.39 7.88 6.10
CA ASP A 88 -13.20 9.21 6.67
C ASP A 88 -11.84 9.79 6.25
N SER A 89 -11.84 11.03 5.75
CA SER A 89 -10.64 11.69 5.23
C SER A 89 -9.55 11.89 6.29
N HIS A 90 -9.92 12.08 7.56
CA HIS A 90 -8.94 12.17 8.64
C HIS A 90 -8.30 10.81 8.94
N SER A 91 -9.10 9.74 8.95
CA SER A 91 -8.61 8.38 9.09
C SER A 91 -7.66 7.97 7.96
N ILE A 92 -8.00 8.30 6.70
CA ILE A 92 -7.13 8.03 5.53
C ILE A 92 -5.80 8.75 5.66
N LEU A 93 -5.83 10.05 6.01
CA LEU A 93 -4.60 10.82 6.18
C LEU A 93 -3.73 10.24 7.30
N SER A 94 -4.34 9.84 8.42
CA SER A 94 -3.63 9.24 9.55
C SER A 94 -2.99 7.90 9.16
N SER A 95 -3.72 7.05 8.43
CA SER A 95 -3.20 5.80 7.88
C SER A 95 -2.08 6.04 6.86
N HIS A 96 -2.20 7.06 6.02
CA HIS A 96 -1.17 7.44 5.06
C HIS A 96 0.14 7.83 5.77
N VAL A 97 0.05 8.72 6.78
CA VAL A 97 1.21 9.13 7.58
C VAL A 97 1.86 7.92 8.25
N LEU A 98 1.07 7.03 8.85
CA LEU A 98 1.57 5.83 9.51
C LEU A 98 2.34 4.93 8.54
N ILE A 99 1.75 4.59 7.40
CA ILE A 99 2.41 3.75 6.40
C ILE A 99 3.64 4.42 5.82
N SER A 100 3.58 5.72 5.52
CA SER A 100 4.77 6.44 5.02
C SER A 100 5.93 6.32 6.01
N SER A 101 5.68 6.53 7.32
CA SER A 101 6.70 6.34 8.35
C SER A 101 7.23 4.89 8.43
N GLN A 102 6.33 3.90 8.35
CA GLN A 102 6.73 2.49 8.36
C GLN A 102 7.60 2.12 7.16
N LEU A 103 7.25 2.58 5.95
CA LEU A 103 8.04 2.33 4.74
C LEU A 103 9.39 3.05 4.77
N LEU A 104 9.46 4.26 5.32
CA LEU A 104 10.73 4.97 5.49
C LEU A 104 11.71 4.19 6.37
N ASN A 105 11.22 3.46 7.38
CA ASN A 105 12.07 2.59 8.21
C ASN A 105 12.63 1.37 7.45
N GLN A 106 12.05 1.00 6.31
CA GLN A 106 12.52 -0.10 5.47
C GLN A 106 13.57 0.33 4.44
N LEU A 107 13.82 1.64 4.29
CA LEU A 107 14.82 2.14 3.34
C LEU A 107 16.24 1.76 3.81
N THR A 108 16.90 0.87 3.08
CA THR A 108 18.31 0.55 3.28
C THR A 108 19.18 1.43 2.38
N LEU A 109 20.08 2.21 3.01
CA LEU A 109 20.99 3.13 2.31
C LEU A 109 22.23 2.44 1.72
N SER A 110 22.47 1.17 2.09
CA SER A 110 23.72 0.46 1.85
C SER A 110 23.72 -0.44 0.62
N ASP A 111 22.54 -0.75 0.04
CA ASP A 111 22.45 -1.60 -1.15
C ASP A 111 22.08 -0.79 -2.40
N PRO A 112 23.06 -0.46 -3.28
CA PRO A 112 22.80 0.26 -4.52
C PRO A 112 22.02 -0.57 -5.56
N LYS A 113 21.84 -1.88 -5.34
CA LYS A 113 21.02 -2.75 -6.18
C LYS A 113 19.60 -2.90 -5.66
N ALA A 114 19.32 -2.53 -4.41
CA ALA A 114 17.97 -2.50 -3.89
C ALA A 114 17.18 -1.39 -4.59
N ALA A 115 15.93 -1.68 -4.99
CA ALA A 115 15.03 -0.71 -5.60
C ALA A 115 14.48 0.32 -4.58
N ASN A 116 15.33 0.78 -3.66
CA ASN A 116 15.02 1.80 -2.67
C ASN A 116 15.10 3.17 -3.32
N PHE A 117 14.00 3.91 -3.28
CA PHE A 117 13.91 5.24 -3.86
C PHE A 117 13.28 6.22 -2.88
N TYR A 118 13.97 7.31 -2.59
CA TYR A 118 13.45 8.41 -1.78
C TYR A 118 13.89 9.75 -2.37
N ARG A 119 12.95 10.71 -2.46
CA ARG A 119 13.21 12.07 -2.95
C ARG A 119 12.30 13.05 -2.22
N THR A 120 12.84 14.20 -1.87
CA THR A 120 12.10 15.35 -1.33
C THR A 120 12.40 16.56 -2.21
N GLY A 121 11.37 17.31 -2.60
CA GLY A 121 11.51 18.51 -3.42
C GLY A 121 10.52 19.59 -3.02
N PHE A 122 10.97 20.84 -3.08
CA PHE A 122 10.16 22.03 -2.89
C PHE A 122 10.25 22.89 -4.15
N PHE A 123 9.11 23.31 -4.68
CA PHE A 123 9.05 24.09 -5.91
C PHE A 123 7.86 25.05 -5.91
N ALA A 124 8.03 26.20 -6.58
CA ALA A 124 6.93 27.11 -6.84
C ALA A 124 6.16 26.64 -8.09
N SER A 125 4.84 26.53 -7.99
CA SER A 125 3.96 26.17 -9.10
C SER A 125 2.56 26.74 -8.88
N ASN A 126 1.65 26.53 -9.83
CA ASN A 126 0.23 26.86 -9.68
C ASN A 126 -0.61 25.58 -9.47
N ARG A 127 -1.81 25.75 -8.88
CA ARG A 127 -2.69 24.62 -8.54
C ARG A 127 -3.02 23.75 -9.76
N LYS A 128 -3.29 24.36 -10.92
CA LYS A 128 -3.64 23.64 -12.15
C LYS A 128 -2.53 22.68 -12.57
N LEU A 129 -1.28 23.17 -12.67
CA LEU A 129 -0.13 22.34 -13.04
C LEU A 129 0.12 21.21 -12.03
N VAL A 130 -0.02 21.48 -10.74
CA VAL A 130 0.14 20.46 -9.69
C VAL A 130 -0.95 19.39 -9.81
N THR A 131 -2.21 19.78 -10.04
CA THR A 131 -3.32 18.84 -10.25
C THR A 131 -3.11 17.97 -11.49
N GLU A 132 -2.71 18.56 -12.62
CA GLU A 132 -2.40 17.83 -13.86
C GLU A 132 -1.27 16.83 -13.65
N PHE A 133 -0.20 17.23 -12.94
CA PHE A 133 0.90 16.34 -12.57
C PHE A 133 0.45 15.17 -11.69
N CYS A 134 -0.35 15.41 -10.65
CA CYS A 134 -0.86 14.33 -9.78
C CYS A 134 -1.69 13.31 -10.57
N GLN A 135 -2.52 13.77 -11.51
CA GLN A 135 -3.31 12.90 -12.39
C GLN A 135 -2.45 12.10 -13.37
N GLU A 136 -1.35 12.68 -13.87
CA GLU A 136 -0.38 11.97 -14.70
C GLU A 136 0.38 10.91 -13.91
N PHE A 137 0.83 11.26 -12.70
CA PHE A 137 1.48 10.34 -11.78
C PHE A 137 0.57 9.14 -11.44
N GLU A 138 -0.70 9.38 -11.14
CA GLU A 138 -1.68 8.31 -10.91
C GLU A 138 -1.81 7.39 -12.12
N ARG A 139 -1.91 7.94 -13.34
CA ARG A 139 -1.97 7.15 -14.58
C ARG A 139 -0.71 6.31 -14.78
N LEU A 140 0.47 6.85 -14.51
CA LEU A 140 1.74 6.14 -14.57
C LEU A 140 1.79 4.99 -13.56
N LEU A 141 1.35 5.24 -12.32
CA LEU A 141 1.29 4.22 -11.28
C LEU A 141 0.34 3.08 -11.67
N MET A 142 -0.86 3.40 -12.17
CA MET A 142 -1.81 2.38 -12.64
C MET A 142 -1.25 1.55 -13.80
N SER A 143 -0.53 2.21 -14.72
CA SER A 143 0.17 1.53 -15.82
C SER A 143 1.27 0.59 -15.31
N PHE A 144 2.04 1.02 -14.31
CA PHE A 144 3.04 0.18 -13.66
C PHE A 144 2.42 -1.05 -13.00
N VAL A 145 1.38 -0.88 -12.18
CA VAL A 145 0.68 -2.01 -11.53
C VAL A 145 0.13 -3.00 -12.55
N ALA A 146 -0.47 -2.51 -13.64
CA ALA A 146 -0.98 -3.36 -14.71
C ALA A 146 0.11 -4.13 -15.47
N LYS A 147 1.34 -3.60 -15.54
CA LYS A 147 2.51 -4.29 -16.08
C LYS A 147 3.03 -5.33 -15.09
N SER A 148 3.19 -4.96 -13.81
CA SER A 148 3.66 -5.89 -12.76
C SER A 148 2.80 -7.15 -12.65
N GLN A 149 1.49 -7.05 -12.89
CA GLN A 149 0.58 -8.21 -12.92
C GLN A 149 0.84 -9.21 -14.06
N ARG A 150 1.59 -8.83 -15.09
CA ARG A 150 1.87 -9.66 -16.27
C ARG A 150 3.29 -10.24 -16.26
N GLU A 151 4.13 -9.74 -15.37
CA GLU A 151 5.53 -10.12 -15.26
C GLU A 151 5.74 -10.96 -14.00
N ALA A 152 6.80 -11.78 -14.00
CA ALA A 152 7.16 -12.53 -12.80
C ALA A 152 7.62 -11.55 -11.69
N SER A 153 7.03 -11.69 -10.50
CA SER A 153 7.37 -10.86 -9.34
C SER A 153 8.41 -11.55 -8.48
N ASP A 154 9.49 -10.85 -8.13
CA ASP A 154 10.60 -11.33 -7.31
C ASP A 154 10.59 -10.77 -5.88
N GLY A 155 9.69 -9.82 -5.60
CA GLY A 155 9.57 -9.21 -4.29
C GLY A 155 8.35 -8.30 -4.18
N VAL A 156 8.20 -7.69 -3.01
CA VAL A 156 7.16 -6.70 -2.73
C VAL A 156 7.79 -5.34 -2.48
N PHE A 157 7.31 -4.35 -3.22
CA PHE A 157 7.82 -2.99 -3.17
C PHE A 157 6.70 -2.06 -2.70
N GLY A 158 6.90 -1.43 -1.55
CA GLY A 158 5.99 -0.43 -0.99
C GLY A 158 6.36 0.98 -1.46
N MET A 159 5.36 1.75 -1.92
CA MET A 159 5.54 3.16 -2.22
C MET A 159 4.37 3.98 -1.68
N THR A 160 4.68 5.17 -1.18
CA THR A 160 3.69 6.21 -0.86
C THR A 160 4.12 7.52 -1.50
N PHE A 161 3.14 8.31 -1.93
CA PHE A 161 3.35 9.61 -2.54
C PHE A 161 2.34 10.60 -1.97
N SER A 162 2.80 11.81 -1.71
CA SER A 162 1.99 12.91 -1.20
C SER A 162 2.49 14.23 -1.75
N THR A 163 1.56 15.13 -2.04
CA THR A 163 1.82 16.55 -2.34
C THR A 163 1.00 17.41 -1.41
N ALA A 164 1.60 18.46 -0.84
CA ALA A 164 0.92 19.38 0.06
C ALA A 164 1.14 20.84 -0.39
N GLN A 165 0.09 21.65 -0.30
CA GLN A 165 0.25 23.11 -0.39
C GLN A 165 0.81 23.62 0.94
N ILE A 166 2.10 24.00 0.94
CA ILE A 166 2.79 24.46 2.16
C ILE A 166 2.53 25.94 2.46
N SER A 167 2.25 26.75 1.42
CA SER A 167 1.94 28.16 1.58
C SER A 167 0.50 28.40 2.01
N LYS A 168 0.30 29.33 2.94
CA LYS A 168 -1.01 29.86 3.31
C LYS A 168 -1.29 31.11 2.50
N GLU A 169 -2.52 31.25 2.01
CA GLU A 169 -2.97 32.55 1.50
C GLU A 169 -2.93 33.56 2.65
N PRO A 170 -2.37 34.76 2.45
CA PRO A 170 -2.42 35.82 3.45
C PRO A 170 -3.89 36.10 3.78
N LYS A 171 -4.27 36.02 5.06
CA LYS A 171 -5.60 36.47 5.49
C LYS A 171 -5.72 37.97 5.16
N GLY A 172 -6.50 38.36 4.16
CA GLY A 172 -6.87 39.76 3.93
C GLY A 172 -6.65 40.36 2.54
N GLN A 173 -6.69 39.57 1.46
CA GLN A 173 -6.87 40.13 0.11
C GLN A 173 -8.01 39.40 -0.59
N ALA A 174 -9.24 39.84 -0.29
CA ALA A 174 -10.42 39.67 -1.10
C ALA A 174 -10.85 41.06 -1.57
#